data_AF-A0A6V7LUM3-F1
#
_entry.id   AF-A0A6V7LUM3-F1
#
_cell.length_a   1.000
_cell.length_b   1.000
_cell.length_c   1.000
_cell.angle_alpha   90.00
_cell.angle_beta   90.00
_cell.angle_gamma   90.00
#
_symmetry.space_group_name_H-M   'P 1'
#
loop_
_entity.id
_entity.type
_entity.pdbx_description
1 polymer ?
#
loop_
_entity_poly.entity_id
_entity_poly.type
_entity_poly.pdbx_seq_one_letter_code
_entity_poly.pdbx_strand_id
1 'polypeptide(L)' 'VYCSVDTDDHLRNEVPNDEHSPSKPRIVGTVSNTNEFAKAFNCPPNSPVNPAEKCELF' A
#
# COMPACT_ATOMS: atom_id res chain seq x y z
N VAL A 1 -3.07 -12.57 -5.06
CA VAL A 1 -1.62 -12.73 -4.81
C VAL A 1 -1.24 -12.28 -3.40
N TYR A 2 -1.56 -11.05 -2.98
CA TYR A 2 -1.19 -10.51 -1.65
C TYR A 2 -2.34 -10.46 -0.62
N CYS A 3 -3.37 -11.29 -0.75
CA CYS A 3 -4.37 -11.42 0.31
C CYS A 3 -3.80 -12.33 1.39
N SER A 4 -3.51 -11.77 2.57
CA SER A 4 -3.07 -12.52 3.75
C SER A 4 -3.88 -12.13 4.99
N VAL A 5 -3.82 -12.99 5.98
CA VAL A 5 -4.26 -12.73 7.35
C VAL A 5 -3.13 -13.14 8.27
N ASP A 6 -2.83 -12.29 9.24
CA ASP A 6 -1.68 -12.44 10.12
C ASP A 6 -2.13 -12.24 11.56
N THR A 7 -1.53 -12.97 12.50
CA THR A 7 -1.76 -12.74 13.93
C THR A 7 -1.00 -11.50 14.38
N ASP A 8 -1.49 -10.82 15.40
CA ASP A 8 -0.81 -9.63 15.92
C ASP A 8 0.63 -9.92 16.36
N ASP A 9 0.91 -11.10 16.90
CA ASP A 9 2.24 -11.51 17.34
C ASP A 9 3.17 -11.79 16.15
N HIS A 10 2.63 -12.32 15.05
CA HIS A 10 3.39 -12.47 13.81
C HIS A 10 3.73 -11.09 13.25
N LEU A 11 2.75 -10.18 13.13
CA LEU A 11 2.97 -8.82 12.63
C LEU A 11 3.97 -8.03 13.49
N ARG A 12 3.91 -8.18 14.82
CA ARG A 12 4.89 -7.57 15.74
C ARG A 12 6.31 -8.07 15.52
N ASN A 13 6.48 -9.31 15.07
CA ASN A 13 7.78 -9.88 14.72
C ASN A 13 8.20 -9.50 13.28
N GLU A 14 7.28 -9.54 12.33
CA GLU A 14 7.54 -9.27 10.91
C GLU A 14 7.98 -7.81 10.69
N VAL A 15 7.24 -6.82 11.21
CA VAL A 15 7.50 -5.39 10.95
C VAL A 15 8.95 -4.95 11.21
N PRO A 16 9.63 -5.37 12.30
CA PRO A 16 11.03 -5.00 12.51
C PRO A 16 12.06 -5.93 11.83
N ASN A 17 11.68 -7.13 11.38
CA ASN A 17 12.62 -8.16 10.96
C ASN A 17 12.53 -8.56 9.47
N ASP A 18 11.39 -8.30 8.82
CA ASP A 18 11.20 -8.53 7.39
C ASP A 18 11.53 -7.25 6.62
N GLU A 19 12.37 -7.38 5.59
CA GLU A 19 12.73 -6.28 4.69
C GLU A 19 11.55 -5.84 3.81
N HIS A 20 10.49 -6.65 3.72
CA HIS A 20 9.31 -6.33 2.95
C HIS A 20 8.21 -5.68 3.80
N SER A 21 7.48 -4.73 3.21
CA SER A 21 6.26 -4.18 3.83
C SER A 21 5.17 -5.26 3.96
N PRO A 22 4.39 -5.29 5.05
CA PRO A 22 3.27 -6.23 5.19
C PRO A 22 2.26 -6.12 4.03
N SER A 23 1.53 -7.20 3.76
CA SER A 23 0.70 -7.35 2.55
C SER A 23 -0.25 -6.18 2.27
N LYS A 24 -0.98 -5.70 3.29
CA LYS A 24 -1.95 -4.61 3.14
C LYS A 24 -1.29 -3.26 2.79
N PRO A 25 -0.34 -2.71 3.58
CA PRO A 25 0.32 -1.47 3.24
C PRO A 25 1.14 -1.56 1.94
N ARG A 26 1.64 -2.75 1.58
CA ARG A 26 2.28 -2.99 0.27
C ARG A 26 1.36 -2.64 -0.88
N ILE A 27 0.13 -3.16 -0.88
CA ILE A 27 -0.84 -2.88 -1.95
C ILE A 27 -1.27 -1.41 -1.90
N VAL A 28 -1.72 -0.94 -0.72
CA VAL A 28 -2.26 0.41 -0.58
C VAL A 28 -1.22 1.46 -0.95
N GLY A 29 0.00 1.36 -0.43
CA GLY A 29 1.07 2.31 -0.73
C GLY A 29 1.43 2.35 -2.21
N THR A 30 1.52 1.20 -2.88
CA THR A 30 1.79 1.15 -4.32
C THR A 30 0.67 1.83 -5.11
N VAL A 31 -0.60 1.43 -4.90
CA VAL A 31 -1.71 1.99 -5.69
C VAL A 31 -1.98 3.46 -5.39
N SER A 32 -1.73 3.93 -4.17
CA SER A 32 -1.81 5.36 -3.82
C SER A 32 -0.84 6.22 -4.64
N ASN A 33 0.33 5.67 -4.99
CA ASN A 33 1.36 6.37 -5.77
C ASN A 33 1.17 6.23 -7.30
N THR A 34 0.30 5.36 -7.77
CA THR A 34 0.08 5.13 -9.21
C THR A 34 -1.09 5.95 -9.75
N ASN A 35 -0.82 6.88 -10.68
CA ASN A 35 -1.85 7.73 -11.29
C ASN A 35 -2.86 6.94 -12.12
N GLU A 36 -2.38 5.92 -12.83
CA GLU A 36 -3.17 5.05 -13.70
C GLU A 36 -4.20 4.26 -12.91
N PHE A 37 -3.85 3.84 -11.69
CA PHE A 37 -4.78 3.17 -10.79
C PHE A 37 -5.92 4.11 -10.39
N ALA A 38 -5.60 5.31 -9.92
CA ALA A 38 -6.61 6.30 -9.54
C ALA A 38 -7.56 6.62 -10.72
N LYS A 39 -7.02 6.71 -11.93
CA LYS A 39 -7.81 6.93 -13.15
C LYS A 39 -8.71 5.73 -13.47
N ALA A 40 -8.17 4.51 -13.47
CA ALA A 40 -8.92 3.30 -13.82
C ALA A 40 -10.10 3.05 -12.87
N PHE A 41 -9.95 3.41 -11.59
CA PHE A 41 -10.96 3.21 -10.56
C PHE A 41 -11.74 4.48 -10.21
N ASN A 42 -11.56 5.58 -10.94
CA ASN A 42 -12.21 6.87 -10.71
C ASN A 42 -12.07 7.36 -9.25
N CYS A 43 -10.88 7.18 -8.66
CA CYS A 43 -10.62 7.57 -7.28
C CYS A 43 -10.69 9.10 -7.13
N PRO A 44 -11.52 9.64 -6.22
CA PRO A 44 -11.60 11.08 -5.99
C PRO A 44 -10.24 11.67 -5.59
N PRO A 45 -9.94 12.93 -5.95
CA PRO A 45 -8.76 13.62 -5.44
C PRO A 45 -8.72 13.62 -3.92
N ASN A 46 -7.54 13.45 -3.33
CA ASN A 46 -7.30 13.38 -1.89
C ASN A 46 -7.95 12.20 -1.16
N SER A 47 -8.43 11.18 -1.88
CA SER A 47 -8.83 9.92 -1.25
C SER A 47 -7.60 9.13 -0.78
N PRO A 48 -7.75 8.15 0.15
CA PRO A 48 -6.61 7.39 0.67
C PRO A 48 -5.74 6.70 -0.39
N VAL A 49 -6.35 6.31 -1.52
CA VAL A 49 -5.68 5.70 -2.69
C VAL A 49 -5.47 6.67 -3.85
N ASN A 50 -5.67 7.97 -3.62
CA ASN A 50 -5.32 9.04 -4.55
C ASN A 50 -4.92 10.32 -3.80
N PRO A 51 -3.85 10.28 -2.98
CA PRO A 51 -3.32 11.46 -2.31
C PRO A 51 -2.79 12.49 -3.32
N ALA A 52 -2.78 13.77 -2.93
CA ALA A 52 -2.16 14.83 -3.72
C ALA A 52 -0.64 14.65 -3.87
N GLU A 53 0.03 14.22 -2.80
CA GLU A 53 1.45 13.91 -2.81
C GLU A 53 1.64 12.43 -3.13
N LYS A 54 2.39 12.15 -4.21
CA LYS A 54 2.73 10.81 -4.65
C LYS A 54 4.24 10.68 -4.74
N CYS A 55 4.77 9.54 -4.32
CA CYS A 55 6.19 9.22 -4.41
C CYS A 55 6.47 8.47 -5.70
N GLU A 56 7.50 8.89 -6.42
CA GLU A 56 7.99 8.24 -7.62
C GLU A 56 9.51 8.29 -7.62
N LEU A 57 10.14 7.11 -7.72
CA LEU A 57 11.59 6.94 -7.70
C LEU A 57 11.94 5.93 -8.79
N PHE A 58 13.06 6.16 -9.48
CA PHE A 58 13.61 5.25 -10.49
C PHE A 58 15.13 5.22 -10.39
#